data_AF-A0A963QTM5-F1
#
_entry.id   AF-A0A963QTM5-F1
#
_cell.length_a   1.000
_cell.length_b   1.000
_cell.length_c   1.000
_cell.angle_alpha   90.00
_cell.angle_beta   90.00
_cell.angle_gamma   90.00
#
_symmetry.space_group_name_H-M   'P 1'
#
loop_
_entity.id
_entity.type
_entity.pdbx_description
1 polymer ?
#
loop_
_entity_poly.entity_id
_entity_poly.type
_entity_poly.pdbx_seq_one_letter_code
_entity_poly.pdbx_strand_id
1 'polypeptide(L)' 'SFDYQLDGYAESDLVKLSVLVNGDPVDSLALIVHRSMAEKRGRALCEKLKEL' A
#
# COMPACT_ATOMS: atom_id res chain seq x y z
N SER A 1 6.60 8.22 -25.72
CA SER A 1 5.30 7.83 -25.17
C SER A 1 5.34 6.34 -24.90
N PHE A 2 4.75 5.87 -23.80
CA PHE A 2 4.58 4.44 -23.55
C PHE A 2 3.09 4.12 -23.67
N ASP A 3 2.76 3.13 -24.49
CA ASP A 3 1.41 2.59 -24.64
C ASP A 3 1.36 1.20 -24.00
N TYR A 4 0.37 0.95 -23.17
CA TYR A 4 0.18 -0.31 -22.45
C TYR A 4 -1.24 -0.83 -22.66
N GLN A 5 -1.37 -2.15 -22.69
CA GLN A 5 -2.64 -2.87 -22.79
C GLN A 5 -2.68 -3.95 -21.70
N LEU A 6 -3.88 -4.38 -21.33
CA LEU A 6 -4.05 -5.44 -20.34
C LEU A 6 -3.56 -6.77 -20.93
N ASP A 7 -2.55 -7.38 -20.31
CA ASP A 7 -1.98 -8.68 -20.69
C ASP A 7 -2.39 -9.78 -19.70
N GLY A 8 -3.69 -9.83 -19.37
CA GLY A 8 -4.24 -10.79 -18.42
C GLY A 8 -3.85 -10.54 -16.96
N TYR A 9 -4.05 -11.58 -16.14
CA TYR A 9 -3.76 -11.59 -14.70
C TYR A 9 -2.68 -12.61 -14.37
N ALA A 10 -1.81 -12.26 -13.43
CA ALA A 10 -0.77 -13.14 -12.90
C ALA A 10 -0.81 -13.15 -11.37
N GLU A 11 -0.44 -14.29 -10.79
CA GLU A 11 -0.29 -14.42 -9.34
C GLU A 11 0.89 -13.58 -8.84
N SER A 12 0.74 -13.00 -7.65
CA SER A 12 1.77 -12.19 -7.01
C SER A 12 1.61 -12.23 -5.49
N ASP A 13 2.69 -12.00 -4.75
CA ASP A 13 2.68 -11.98 -3.28
C ASP A 13 2.18 -10.63 -2.77
N LEU A 14 0.85 -10.47 -2.81
CA LEU A 14 0.15 -9.27 -2.39
C LEU A 14 -0.29 -9.37 -0.92
N VAL A 15 -0.18 -8.25 -0.22
CA VAL A 15 -0.64 -8.10 1.18
C VAL A 15 -1.48 -6.85 1.34
N LYS A 16 -2.47 -6.90 2.24
CA LYS A 16 -3.22 -5.72 2.69
C LYS A 16 -2.41 -5.01 3.78
N LEU A 17 -1.90 -3.83 3.46
CA LEU A 17 -1.30 -2.90 4.41
C LEU A 17 -2.42 -2.12 5.09
N SER A 18 -2.51 -2.21 6.42
CA SER A 18 -3.52 -1.50 7.23
C SER A 18 -2.82 -0.48 8.12
N VAL A 19 -3.47 0.67 8.34
CA VAL A 19 -2.96 1.76 9.18
C VAL A 19 -3.84 1.88 10.41
N LEU A 20 -3.18 2.09 11.56
CA LEU A 20 -3.85 2.38 12.82
C LEU A 20 -3.60 3.84 13.19
N VAL A 21 -4.64 4.54 13.62
CA VAL A 21 -4.56 5.90 14.16
C VAL A 21 -5.08 5.85 15.58
N ASN A 22 -4.27 6.23 16.56
CA ASN A 22 -4.58 6.06 17.99
C ASN A 22 -4.97 4.62 18.39
N GLY A 23 -4.48 3.62 17.66
CA GLY A 23 -4.80 2.20 17.90
C GLY A 23 -6.04 1.70 17.16
N ASP A 24 -6.82 2.59 16.54
CA ASP A 24 -8.00 2.23 15.77
C ASP A 24 -7.66 2.06 14.29
N PRO A 25 -8.14 0.99 13.62
CA PRO A 25 -7.90 0.79 12.20
C PRO A 25 -8.64 1.82 11.35
N VAL A 26 -7.94 2.37 10.35
CA VAL A 26 -8.50 3.32 9.40
C VAL A 26 -8.51 2.70 8.00
N ASP A 27 -9.65 2.14 7.60
CA ASP A 27 -9.79 1.41 6.33
C ASP A 27 -9.57 2.28 5.09
N SER A 28 -9.86 3.58 5.17
CA SER A 28 -9.63 4.52 4.06
C SER A 28 -8.15 4.71 3.71
N LEU A 29 -7.24 4.32 4.61
CA LEU A 29 -5.79 4.36 4.40
C LEU A 29 -5.21 2.99 4.04
N ALA A 30 -6.04 1.94 3.96
CA ALA A 30 -5.57 0.61 3.63
C ALA A 30 -5.19 0.49 2.14
N LEU A 31 -4.11 -0.25 1.86
CA LEU A 31 -3.53 -0.38 0.52
C LEU A 31 -3.16 -1.83 0.23
N ILE A 32 -3.38 -2.31 -0.99
CA ILE A 32 -2.81 -3.58 -1.46
C ILE A 32 -1.44 -3.31 -2.05
N VAL A 33 -0.42 -4.00 -1.55
CA VAL A 33 0.98 -3.82 -1.95
C VAL A 33 1.66 -5.17 -2.07
N HIS A 34 2.72 -5.26 -2.89
CA HIS A 34 3.58 -6.43 -2.88
C HIS A 34 4.31 -6.55 -1.53
N ARG A 35 4.43 -7.77 -1.00
CA ARG A 35 5.00 -8.03 0.33
C ARG A 35 6.39 -7.42 0.51
N SER A 36 7.25 -7.52 -0.49
CA SER A 36 8.61 -6.96 -0.45
C SER A 36 8.64 -5.42 -0.31
N MET A 37 7.54 -4.74 -0.63
CA MET A 37 7.41 -3.28 -0.53
C MET A 37 6.61 -2.82 0.69
N ALA A 38 6.01 -3.75 1.44
CA ALA A 38 5.06 -3.41 2.51
C ALA A 38 5.69 -2.51 3.59
N GLU A 39 6.89 -2.86 4.07
CA GLU A 39 7.60 -2.07 5.10
C GLU A 39 7.91 -0.65 4.59
N LYS A 40 8.55 -0.54 3.42
CA LYS A 40 8.95 0.74 2.85
C LYS A 40 7.75 1.66 2.61
N ARG A 41 6.66 1.12 2.05
CA ARG A 41 5.43 1.89 1.78
C ARG A 41 4.72 2.28 3.07
N GLY A 42 4.65 1.37 4.05
CA GLY A 42 4.06 1.64 5.36
C GLY A 42 4.79 2.75 6.09
N ARG A 43 6.12 2.70 6.13
CA ARG A 43 6.95 3.75 6.74
C ARG A 43 6.73 5.10 6.06
N ALA A 44 6.79 5.15 4.73
CA ALA A 44 6.56 6.39 3.99
C ALA A 44 5.16 6.97 4.21
N LEU A 45 4.14 6.12 4.38
CA LEU A 45 2.78 6.54 4.71
C LEU A 45 2.71 7.16 6.11
N CYS A 46 3.31 6.51 7.11
CA CYS A 46 3.37 7.03 8.48
C CYS A 46 4.12 8.36 8.57
N GLU A 47 5.24 8.53 7.87
CA GLU A 47 5.97 9.81 7.85
C GLU A 47 5.09 10.94 7.29
N LYS A 48 4.37 10.71 6.18
CA LYS A 48 3.44 11.69 5.61
C LYS A 48 2.29 12.04 6.56
N LEU A 49 1.75 11.06 7.28
CA LEU A 49 0.68 11.30 8.26
C LEU A 49 1.13 12.16 9.45
N LYS A 50 2.44 12.18 9.75
CA LYS A 50 3.01 13.02 10.80
C LYS A 50 3.20 14.48 10.35
N GLU A 51 3.36 14.72 9.05
CA GLU A 51 3.51 16.06 8.47
C GLU A 51 2.17 16.79 8.25
N LEU A 52 1.05 16.07 8.36
CA LEU A 52 -0.32 16.57 8.26
C LEU A 52 -0.90 16.92 9.63
#